data_AF-A0A2I0B7U6-F1
#
_entry.id   AF-A0A2I0B7U6-F1
#
_cell.length_a   1.000
_cell.length_b   1.000
_cell.length_c   1.000
_cell.angle_alpha   90.00
_cell.angle_beta   90.00
_cell.angle_gamma   90.00
#
_symmetry.space_group_name_H-M   'P 1'
#
loop_
_entity.id
_entity.type
_entity.pdbx_description
1 polymer ?
#
loop_
_entity_poly.entity_id
_entity_poly.type
_entity_poly.pdbx_seq_one_letter_code
_entity_poly.pdbx_strand_id
1 'polypeptide(L)'
;MCQIKNRWLNLAKKLVETNRHIIYPLVYLLIKLVLTLPVATASIERAFSAMNIVKSLLRNKMGDLWMNDCLVTFIERDIFNKVDNELILQCFQNMKSRRAQL
;
A
#
# COMPACT_ATOMS: atom_id res chain seq x y z
N MET A 1 -23.09 -15.34 2.36
CA MET A 1 -21.99 -15.94 3.15
C MET A 1 -22.33 -16.12 4.64
N CYS A 2 -22.95 -15.13 5.31
CA CYS A 2 -23.20 -15.19 6.77
C CYS A 2 -24.18 -16.29 7.25
N GLN A 3 -25.24 -16.59 6.48
CA GLN A 3 -26.27 -17.56 6.93
C GLN A 3 -25.74 -18.99 7.02
N ILE A 4 -24.90 -19.40 6.09
CA ILE A 4 -24.29 -20.75 6.06
C ILE A 4 -23.27 -20.88 7.20
N LYS A 5 -22.46 -19.84 7.43
CA LYS A 5 -21.42 -19.84 8.48
C LYS A 5 -21.99 -20.03 9.88
N ASN A 6 -23.12 -19.38 10.19
CA ASN A 6 -23.77 -19.49 11.51
C ASN A 6 -24.33 -20.90 11.77
N ARG A 7 -24.81 -21.58 10.73
CA ARG A 7 -25.34 -22.95 10.85
C ARG A 7 -24.23 -23.96 11.16
N TRP A 8 -23.08 -23.86 10.50
CA TRP A 8 -21.91 -24.72 10.79
C TRP A 8 -21.29 -24.42 12.16
N LEU A 9 -21.30 -23.16 12.60
CA LEU A 9 -20.84 -22.77 13.94
C LEU A 9 -21.70 -23.41 15.04
N ASN A 10 -23.03 -23.42 14.88
CA ASN A 10 -23.94 -24.05 15.84
C ASN A 10 -23.76 -25.58 15.88
N LEU A 11 -23.49 -26.21 14.73
CA LEU A 11 -23.17 -27.63 14.65
C LEU A 11 -21.84 -27.95 15.34
N ALA A 12 -20.80 -27.14 15.12
CA ALA A 12 -19.50 -27.31 15.78
C ALA A 12 -19.62 -27.17 17.30
N LYS A 13 -20.40 -26.20 17.80
CA LYS A 13 -20.66 -26.02 19.24
C LYS A 13 -21.35 -27.26 19.84
N LYS A 14 -22.43 -27.74 19.22
CA LYS A 14 -23.13 -28.96 19.67
C LYS A 14 -22.23 -30.21 19.66
N LEU A 15 -21.29 -30.31 18.71
CA LEU A 15 -20.36 -31.43 18.61
C LEU A 15 -19.30 -31.42 19.74
N VAL A 16 -18.86 -30.24 20.17
CA VAL A 16 -17.96 -30.05 21.31
C VAL A 16 -18.68 -30.35 22.62
N GLU A 17 -19.91 -29.84 22.79
CA GLU A 17 -20.76 -30.10 23.97
C GLU A 17 -21.05 -31.59 24.18
N THR A 18 -21.20 -32.36 23.09
CA THR A 18 -21.44 -33.81 23.14
C THR A 18 -20.17 -34.66 23.21
N ASN A 19 -18.99 -34.06 23.38
CA ASN A 19 -17.68 -34.73 23.39
C ASN A 19 -17.37 -35.63 22.17
N ARG A 20 -18.13 -35.49 21.07
CA ARG A 20 -17.97 -36.31 19.86
C ARG A 20 -16.76 -35.94 19.00
N HIS A 21 -16.07 -34.86 19.34
CA HIS A 21 -14.81 -34.44 18.71
C HIS A 21 -13.68 -35.48 18.86
N ILE A 22 -13.77 -36.34 19.89
CA ILE A 22 -12.79 -37.40 20.19
C ILE A 22 -13.09 -38.67 19.37
N ILE A 23 -14.37 -38.94 19.12
CA ILE A 23 -14.82 -40.16 18.41
C ILE A 23 -14.65 -40.02 16.89
N TYR A 24 -14.80 -38.80 16.36
CA TYR A 24 -14.68 -38.53 14.92
C TYR A 24 -13.72 -37.35 14.64
N PRO A 25 -12.41 -37.54 14.86
CA PRO A 25 -11.41 -36.48 14.70
C PRO A 25 -11.34 -35.96 13.26
N LEU A 26 -11.53 -36.83 12.26
CA LEU A 26 -11.58 -36.48 10.83
C LEU A 26 -12.76 -35.54 10.50
N VAL A 27 -13.94 -35.83 11.03
CA VAL A 27 -15.14 -35.02 10.80
C VAL A 27 -15.00 -33.65 11.47
N TYR A 28 -14.42 -33.62 12.66
CA TYR A 28 -14.12 -32.37 13.36
C TYR A 28 -13.10 -31.51 12.61
N LEU A 29 -12.05 -32.12 12.04
CA LEU A 29 -11.05 -31.43 11.23
C LEU A 29 -11.65 -30.83 9.96
N LEU A 30 -12.52 -31.56 9.26
CA LEU A 30 -13.24 -31.07 8.08
C LEU A 30 -14.11 -29.84 8.43
N ILE A 31 -14.87 -29.90 9.52
CA ILE A 31 -15.70 -28.77 9.98
C ILE A 31 -14.82 -27.56 10.33
N LYS A 32 -13.67 -27.79 10.98
CA LYS A 32 -12.72 -26.73 11.33
C LYS A 32 -12.13 -26.06 10.09
N LEU A 33 -11.72 -26.83 9.08
CA LEU A 33 -11.21 -26.32 7.81
C LEU A 33 -12.28 -25.52 7.05
N VAL A 34 -13.50 -26.02 6.98
CA VAL A 34 -14.62 -25.31 6.34
C VAL A 34 -14.96 -24.01 7.08
N LEU A 35 -14.74 -23.93 8.39
CA LEU A 35 -14.96 -22.71 9.17
C LEU A 35 -13.83 -21.68 9.01
N THR A 36 -12.58 -22.13 8.82
CA THR A 36 -11.41 -21.26 8.61
C THR A 36 -11.27 -20.79 7.17
N LEU A 37 -11.73 -21.58 6.19
CA LEU A 37 -11.71 -21.23 4.77
C LEU A 37 -12.33 -19.85 4.48
N PRO A 38 -13.56 -19.51 4.93
CA PRO A 38 -14.15 -18.18 4.72
C PRO A 38 -13.32 -17.03 5.29
N VAL A 39 -12.61 -17.26 6.40
CA VAL A 39 -11.76 -16.27 7.06
C VAL A 39 -10.47 -16.07 6.28
N ALA A 40 -9.89 -17.17 5.80
CA ALA A 40 -8.72 -17.14 4.92
C ALA A 40 -9.05 -16.48 3.57
N THR A 41 -10.17 -16.83 2.94
CA THR A 41 -10.64 -16.24 1.67
C THR A 41 -10.81 -14.73 1.79
N ALA A 42 -11.51 -14.24 2.81
CA ALA A 42 -11.67 -12.80 3.02
C ALA A 42 -10.33 -12.07 3.26
N SER A 43 -9.36 -12.74 3.91
CA SER A 43 -8.02 -12.19 4.14
C SER A 43 -7.21 -12.13 2.85
N ILE A 44 -7.31 -13.16 2.01
CA ILE A 44 -6.64 -13.23 0.70
C ILE A 44 -7.24 -12.19 -0.26
N GLU A 45 -8.56 -12.08 -0.35
CA GLU A 45 -9.24 -11.08 -1.18
C GLU A 45 -8.85 -9.65 -0.77
N ARG A 46 -8.80 -9.38 0.54
CA ARG A 46 -8.37 -8.08 1.07
C ARG A 46 -6.90 -7.79 0.77
N ALA A 47 -6.01 -8.78 0.93
CA ALA A 47 -4.59 -8.63 0.62
C ALA A 47 -4.34 -8.43 -0.89
N PHE A 48 -5.06 -9.17 -1.73
CA PHE A 48 -4.99 -9.05 -3.18
C PHE A 48 -5.51 -7.69 -3.66
N SER A 49 -6.60 -7.19 -3.06
CA SER A 49 -7.11 -5.84 -3.34
C SER A 49 -6.09 -4.76 -2.98
N ALA A 50 -5.49 -4.82 -1.79
CA ALA A 50 -4.43 -3.89 -1.40
C ALA A 50 -3.22 -3.94 -2.34
N MET A 51 -2.79 -5.14 -2.74
CA MET A 51 -1.71 -5.35 -3.71
C MET A 51 -2.04 -4.72 -5.07
N ASN A 52 -3.28 -4.87 -5.53
CA ASN A 52 -3.73 -4.34 -6.80
C ASN A 52 -3.79 -2.79 -6.79
N ILE A 53 -4.22 -2.21 -5.68
CA ILE A 53 -4.21 -0.76 -5.45
C ILE A 53 -2.78 -0.22 -5.44
N VAL A 54 -1.85 -0.86 -4.71
CA VAL A 54 -0.44 -0.45 -4.65
C VAL A 54 0.23 -0.55 -6.02
N LYS A 55 0.02 -1.66 -6.75
CA LYS A 55 0.53 -1.83 -8.12
C LYS A 55 -0.02 -0.77 -9.08
N SER A 56 -1.32 -0.48 -9.00
CA SER A 56 -1.99 0.53 -9.84
C SER A 56 -1.47 1.94 -9.54
N LEU A 57 -1.35 2.31 -8.26
CA LEU A 57 -0.81 3.60 -7.81
C LEU A 57 0.64 3.80 -8.25
N LEU A 58 1.50 2.79 -8.07
CA LEU A 58 2.90 2.86 -8.52
C LEU A 58 2.97 3.00 -10.04
N ARG A 59 2.16 2.25 -10.79
CA ARG A 59 2.20 2.30 -12.27
C ARG A 59 1.68 3.62 -12.83
N ASN A 60 0.62 4.18 -12.23
CA ASN A 60 0.08 5.49 -12.63
C ASN A 60 0.99 6.65 -12.17
N LYS A 61 1.57 6.61 -10.96
CA LYS A 61 2.47 7.68 -10.48
C LYS A 61 3.84 7.68 -11.18
N MET A 62 4.38 6.51 -11.48
CA MET A 62 5.68 6.39 -12.15
C MET A 62 5.62 6.85 -13.61
N GLY A 63 4.48 6.69 -14.29
CA GLY A 63 4.31 7.12 -15.68
C GLY A 63 4.24 8.64 -15.84
N ASP A 64 3.38 9.31 -15.05
CA ASP A 64 3.07 10.73 -15.27
C ASP A 64 3.89 11.69 -14.41
N LEU A 65 3.95 11.47 -13.09
CA LEU A 65 4.60 12.41 -12.17
C LEU A 65 6.12 12.29 -12.24
N TRP A 66 6.64 11.07 -12.28
CA TRP A 66 8.09 10.84 -12.33
C TRP A 66 8.70 11.36 -13.63
N MET A 67 8.01 11.17 -14.75
CA MET A 67 8.44 11.69 -16.05
C MET A 67 8.35 13.22 -16.10
N ASN A 68 7.31 13.82 -15.53
CA ASN A 68 7.17 15.27 -15.45
C ASN A 68 8.23 15.92 -14.53
N ASP A 69 8.43 15.39 -13.33
CA ASP A 69 9.41 15.90 -12.36
C ASP A 69 10.85 15.76 -12.88
N CYS A 70 11.17 14.64 -13.54
CA CYS A 70 12.47 14.47 -14.19
C CYS A 70 12.66 15.44 -15.36
N LEU A 71 11.63 15.67 -16.19
CA LEU A 71 11.69 16.63 -17.30
C LEU A 71 11.92 18.05 -16.80
N VAL A 72 11.19 18.49 -15.77
CA VAL A 72 11.35 19.83 -15.17
C VAL A 72 12.76 20.01 -14.63
N THR A 73 13.26 19.04 -13.86
CA THR A 73 14.63 19.10 -13.29
C THR A 73 15.71 19.12 -14.39
N PHE A 74 15.48 18.40 -15.50
CA PHE A 74 16.42 18.35 -16.62
C PHE A 74 16.47 19.68 -17.37
N ILE A 75 15.30 20.31 -17.59
CA ILE A 75 15.18 21.61 -18.24
C ILE A 75 15.80 22.70 -17.35
N GLU A 76 15.50 22.71 -16.05
CA GLU A 76 16.10 23.65 -15.10
C GLU A 76 17.62 23.52 -15.07
N ARG A 77 18.14 22.29 -15.08
CA ARG A 77 19.59 22.05 -15.10
C ARG A 77 20.26 22.46 -16.41
N ASP A 78 19.60 22.25 -17.55
CA ASP A 78 20.10 22.68 -18.87
C ASP A 78 20.15 24.22 -18.97
N ILE A 79 19.11 24.90 -18.49
CA ILE A 79 19.08 26.35 -18.41
C ILE A 79 20.17 26.86 -17.46
N PHE A 80 20.29 26.28 -16.27
CA PHE A 80 21.29 26.69 -15.28
C PHE A 80 22.72 26.49 -15.79
N ASN A 81 23.00 25.41 -16.53
CA ASN A 81 24.31 25.17 -17.13
C ASN A 81 24.65 26.12 -18.28
N LYS A 82 23.66 26.73 -18.92
CA LYS A 82 23.86 27.76 -19.96
C LYS A 82 24.06 29.16 -19.37
N VAL A 83 23.71 29.37 -18.12
CA VAL A 83 23.93 30.63 -17.41
C VAL A 83 25.36 30.66 -16.89
N ASP A 84 26.08 31.74 -17.19
CA ASP A 84 27.46 31.91 -16.76
C ASP A 84 27.52 32.07 -15.23
N ASN A 85 28.31 31.22 -14.57
CA ASN A 85 28.47 31.22 -13.11
C ASN A 85 28.98 32.58 -12.60
N GLU A 86 29.71 33.32 -13.44
CA GLU A 86 30.24 34.65 -13.10
C GLU A 86 29.11 35.68 -12.95
N LEU A 87 28.06 35.59 -13.78
CA LEU A 87 26.87 36.46 -13.68
C LEU A 87 26.05 36.16 -12.43
N ILE A 88 25.94 34.88 -12.05
CA ILE A 88 25.27 34.46 -10.81
C ILE A 88 26.01 35.00 -9.59
N LEU A 89 27.34 34.90 -9.59
CA LEU A 89 28.18 35.41 -8.50
C LEU A 89 28.10 36.94 -8.37
N GLN A 90 28.16 37.67 -9.48
CA GLN A 90 28.00 39.13 -9.48
C GLN A 90 26.60 39.56 -9.01
N CYS A 91 25.54 38.85 -9.43
CA CYS A 91 24.18 39.17 -9.01
C CYS A 91 23.97 38.92 -7.51
N PHE A 92 24.54 37.85 -6.96
CA PHE A 92 24.54 37.58 -5.53
C PHE A 92 25.35 38.59 -4.71
N GLN A 93 26.47 39.08 -5.23
CA GLN A 93 27.26 40.13 -4.60
C GLN A 93 26.50 41.47 -4.59
N ASN A 94 25.82 41.82 -5.69
CA ASN A 94 25.02 43.04 -5.81
C ASN A 94 23.78 43.04 -4.89
N MET A 95 23.25 41.87 -4.53
CA MET A 95 22.14 41.77 -3.57
C MET A 95 22.57 41.92 -2.10
N LYS A 96 23.86 41.77 -1.77
CA LYS A 96 24.37 41.87 -0.37
C LYS A 96 24.57 43.31 0.14
N SER A 97 24.33 44.36 -0.67
CA SER A 97 24.55 45.75 -0.22
C SER A 97 23.48 46.30 0.73
N ARG A 98 22.40 45.55 1.01
CA ARG A 98 21.43 45.91 2.06
C ARG A 98 21.85 45.35 3.43
N ARG A 99 23.04 45.70 3.89
CA ARG A 99 23.30 45.72 5.35
C ARG A 99 22.53 46.92 5.89
N ALA A 100 21.41 46.65 6.56
CA ALA A 100 20.68 47.63 7.35
C ALA A 100 21.68 48.39 8.25
N GLN A 101 21.81 49.68 8.03
CA GLN A 101 22.45 50.58 8.98
C GLN A 101 21.50 50.70 10.18
N LEU A 102 21.89 50.09 11.30
CA LEU A 102 21.44 50.47 12.64
C LEU A 102 22.41 51.51 13.20
#